data_AF-A0A8J3KID8-F1
#
_entry.id   AF-A0A8J3KID8-F1
#
_cell.length_a   1.000
_cell.length_b   1.000
_cell.length_c   1.000
_cell.angle_alpha   90.00
_cell.angle_beta   90.00
_cell.angle_gamma   90.00
#
_symmetry.space_group_name_H-M   'P 1'
#
loop_
_entity.id
_entity.type
_entity.pdbx_description
1 polymer ?
#
loop_
_entity_poly.entity_id
_entity_poly.type
_entity_poly.pdbx_seq_one_letter_code
_entity_poly.pdbx_strand_id
1 'polypeptide(L)'
;MAINDGDDDNPVYPLVAGFANGENLMVWCLWCCVWHSHGHDPADAIGSVEHRSAHCYTNDSPYKESGGYNVQVSSRSFASVRKLVKEATPAQQEDIHAGRSSEAIGRLRSQPQPAP
;
A
#
# COMPACT_ATOMS: atom_id res chain seq x y z
N MET A 1 19.07 -32.47 -23.38
CA MET A 1 19.61 -31.18 -22.91
C MET A 1 18.41 -30.28 -22.68
N ALA A 2 18.04 -30.07 -21.41
CA ALA A 2 17.08 -29.05 -21.03
C ALA A 2 17.88 -27.96 -20.32
N ILE A 3 17.84 -26.76 -20.87
CA ILE A 3 18.28 -25.53 -20.21
C ILE A 3 17.21 -25.19 -19.19
N ASN A 4 17.48 -25.44 -17.91
CA ASN A 4 16.76 -24.80 -16.82
C ASN A 4 17.53 -23.52 -16.53
N ASP A 5 17.15 -22.45 -17.23
CA ASP A 5 17.63 -21.10 -16.93
C ASP A 5 16.94 -20.64 -15.64
N GLY A 6 17.76 -20.15 -14.71
CA GLY A 6 17.42 -20.00 -13.30
C GLY A 6 16.45 -18.89 -12.93
N ASP A 7 16.22 -18.85 -11.62
CA ASP A 7 15.71 -17.75 -10.80
C ASP A 7 14.19 -17.48 -10.81
N ASP A 8 13.43 -18.42 -10.23
CA ASP A 8 12.06 -18.21 -9.72
C ASP A 8 12.02 -17.43 -8.38
N ASP A 9 13.14 -16.89 -7.88
CA ASP A 9 13.25 -16.19 -6.59
C ASP A 9 12.87 -14.69 -6.66
N ASN A 10 12.10 -14.26 -7.65
CA ASN A 10 11.69 -12.85 -7.73
C ASN A 10 10.52 -12.60 -6.76
N PRO A 11 10.69 -11.77 -5.71
CA PRO A 11 9.64 -11.57 -4.71
C PRO A 11 8.35 -11.04 -5.35
N VAL A 12 7.24 -11.72 -5.08
CA VAL A 12 5.91 -11.27 -5.48
C VAL A 12 5.47 -10.14 -4.56
N TYR A 13 5.61 -8.91 -5.05
CA TYR A 13 5.18 -7.72 -4.32
C TYR A 13 3.67 -7.50 -4.45
N PRO A 14 2.93 -7.27 -3.34
CA PRO A 14 1.53 -6.87 -3.39
C PRO A 14 1.34 -5.62 -4.27
N LEU A 15 0.31 -5.61 -5.11
CA LEU A 15 -0.05 -4.46 -5.95
C LEU A 15 -1.13 -3.64 -5.26
N VAL A 16 -0.92 -2.32 -5.17
CA VAL A 16 -1.87 -1.36 -4.62
C VAL A 16 -2.06 -0.17 -5.57
N ALA A 17 -3.23 0.46 -5.51
CA ALA A 17 -3.48 1.67 -6.29
C ALA A 17 -2.84 2.91 -5.64
N GLY A 18 -2.20 3.72 -6.46
CA GLY A 18 -1.70 5.05 -6.11
C GLY A 18 -2.56 6.13 -6.76
N PHE A 19 -2.97 7.13 -5.99
CA PHE A 19 -3.88 8.19 -6.44
C PHE A 19 -3.19 9.54 -6.42
N ALA A 20 -3.16 10.22 -7.57
CA ALA A 20 -2.47 11.49 -7.71
C ALA A 20 -3.05 12.58 -6.79
N ASN A 21 -2.16 13.35 -6.18
CA ASN A 21 -2.42 14.47 -5.29
C ASN A 21 -1.33 15.55 -5.45
N GLY A 22 -1.33 16.24 -6.60
CA GLY A 22 -0.23 17.13 -6.99
C GLY A 22 1.02 16.31 -7.33
N GLU A 23 2.17 16.70 -6.76
CA GLU A 23 3.46 15.99 -6.90
C GLU A 23 3.59 14.74 -6.02
N ASN A 24 2.47 14.29 -5.43
CA ASN A 24 2.44 13.13 -4.56
C ASN A 24 1.49 12.06 -5.11
N LEU A 25 1.86 10.80 -4.87
CA LEU A 25 1.01 9.64 -5.05
C LEU A 25 0.56 9.14 -3.68
N MET A 26 -0.75 9.18 -3.44
CA MET A 26 -1.34 8.72 -2.18
C MET A 26 -1.70 7.24 -2.28
N VAL A 27 -1.26 6.45 -1.30
CA VAL A 27 -1.47 4.99 -1.26
C VAL A 27 -2.15 4.59 0.04
N TRP A 28 -3.24 3.83 -0.06
CA TRP A 28 -3.89 3.27 1.13
C TRP A 28 -3.17 2.03 1.60
N CYS A 29 -2.71 2.01 2.84
CA CYS A 29 -2.12 0.82 3.45
C CYS A 29 -3.10 0.16 4.41
N LEU A 30 -3.54 -1.06 4.09
CA LEU A 30 -4.44 -1.83 4.95
C LEU A 30 -3.84 -2.09 6.33
N TRP A 31 -2.55 -2.40 6.44
CA TRP A 31 -1.93 -2.75 7.73
C TRP A 31 -1.68 -1.56 8.65
N CYS A 32 -1.31 -0.42 8.07
CA CYS A 32 -1.18 0.84 8.80
C CYS A 32 -2.54 1.53 9.01
N CYS A 33 -3.56 1.19 8.23
CA CYS A 33 -4.89 1.82 8.24
C CYS A 33 -4.83 3.35 8.05
N VAL A 34 -3.92 3.85 7.20
CA VAL A 34 -3.73 5.27 6.85
C VAL A 34 -3.33 5.43 5.40
N TRP A 35 -3.46 6.65 4.88
CA TRP A 35 -2.88 7.05 3.60
C TRP A 35 -1.40 7.42 3.73
N HIS A 36 -0.55 6.84 2.89
CA HIS A 36 0.86 7.22 2.75
C HIS A 36 1.08 8.09 1.52
N SER A 37 1.98 9.06 1.65
CA SER A 37 2.40 9.93 0.57
C SER A 37 3.76 9.48 0.04
N HIS A 38 3.89 9.39 -1.27
CA HIS A 38 5.16 9.17 -1.97
C HIS A 38 5.36 10.28 -2.99
N GLY A 39 6.62 10.61 -3.29
CA GLY A 39 6.94 11.43 -4.46
C GLY A 39 6.44 10.75 -5.74
N HIS A 40 5.98 11.57 -6.67
CA HIS A 40 5.39 11.15 -7.94
C HIS A 40 5.82 12.12 -9.03
N ASP A 41 6.24 11.60 -10.17
CA ASP A 41 6.39 12.43 -11.36
C ASP A 41 5.00 12.57 -12.03
N PRO A 42 4.44 13.78 -12.15
CA PRO A 42 3.17 13.98 -12.84
C PRO A 42 3.20 13.56 -14.32
N ALA A 43 4.39 13.33 -14.90
CA ALA A 43 4.56 12.79 -16.25
C ALA A 43 4.35 11.28 -16.33
N ASP A 44 4.27 10.57 -15.20
CA ASP A 44 4.01 9.13 -15.16
C ASP A 44 2.65 8.81 -15.78
N ALA A 45 2.63 7.86 -16.70
CA ALA A 45 1.40 7.43 -17.36
C ALA A 45 0.49 6.66 -16.39
N ILE A 46 -0.83 6.84 -16.52
CA ILE A 46 -1.82 5.97 -15.86
C ILE A 46 -1.50 4.50 -16.18
N GLY A 47 -1.50 3.67 -15.14
CA GLY A 47 -1.16 2.26 -15.24
C GLY A 47 0.33 1.95 -15.08
N SER A 48 1.22 2.95 -15.04
CA SER A 48 2.63 2.75 -14.67
C SER A 48 2.72 2.17 -13.26
N VAL A 49 3.76 1.36 -13.03
CA VAL A 49 3.96 0.66 -11.76
C VAL A 49 5.33 0.98 -11.20
N GLU A 50 5.36 1.36 -9.93
CA GLU A 50 6.60 1.62 -9.21
C GLU A 50 6.67 0.84 -7.91
N HIS A 51 7.87 0.34 -7.58
CA HIS A 51 8.11 -0.34 -6.32
C HIS A 51 8.35 0.67 -5.17
N ARG A 52 7.86 0.34 -3.97
CA ARG A 52 8.07 1.08 -2.72
C ARG A 52 8.37 0.14 -1.56
N SER A 53 9.33 0.49 -0.72
CA SER A 53 9.63 -0.24 0.51
C SER A 53 8.47 -0.12 1.51
N ALA A 54 8.16 -1.21 2.21
CA ALA A 54 7.17 -1.20 3.26
C ALA A 54 7.76 -0.72 4.59
N HIS A 55 7.00 0.08 5.33
CA HIS A 55 7.36 0.55 6.68
C HIS A 55 6.39 0.06 7.76
N CYS A 56 5.50 -0.88 7.42
CA CYS A 56 4.55 -1.46 8.36
C CYS A 56 5.26 -1.99 9.62
N TYR A 57 4.70 -1.71 10.78
CA TYR A 57 5.32 -2.05 12.06
C TYR A 57 5.17 -3.54 12.41
N THR A 58 4.10 -4.19 11.96
CA THR A 58 3.82 -5.60 12.26
C THR A 58 4.42 -6.54 11.22
N ASN A 59 4.93 -7.70 11.68
CA ASN A 59 5.55 -8.71 10.81
C ASN A 59 4.53 -9.57 10.02
N ASP A 60 3.26 -9.51 10.39
CA ASP A 60 2.14 -10.15 9.66
C ASP A 60 1.65 -9.31 8.47
N SER A 61 2.33 -8.20 8.17
CA SER A 61 2.02 -7.39 7.00
C SER A 61 2.62 -8.04 5.76
N PRO A 62 1.82 -8.40 4.74
CA PRO A 62 2.35 -8.96 3.50
C PRO A 62 3.28 -7.96 2.82
N TYR A 63 3.05 -6.65 3.00
CA TYR A 63 3.96 -5.62 2.50
C TYR A 63 5.35 -5.70 3.17
N LYS A 64 5.39 -5.96 4.48
CA LYS A 64 6.66 -6.08 5.22
C LYS A 64 7.34 -7.42 4.93
N GLU A 65 6.55 -8.49 4.84
CA GLU A 65 7.00 -9.84 4.53
C GLU A 65 7.66 -9.92 3.15
N SER A 66 7.06 -9.29 2.13
CA SER A 66 7.65 -9.20 0.79
C SER A 66 8.78 -8.17 0.67
N GLY A 67 9.03 -7.36 1.71
CA GLY A 67 10.02 -6.27 1.69
C GLY A 67 9.56 -5.00 0.96
N GLY A 68 8.31 -4.95 0.48
CA GLY A 68 7.77 -3.82 -0.26
C GLY A 68 6.43 -4.11 -0.95
N TYR A 69 5.99 -3.16 -1.77
CA TYR A 69 4.78 -3.29 -2.58
C TYR A 69 4.96 -2.49 -3.89
N ASN A 70 4.17 -2.87 -4.89
CA ASN A 70 4.07 -2.16 -6.16
C ASN A 70 2.88 -1.21 -6.12
N VAL A 71 3.08 0.01 -6.59
CA VAL A 71 2.05 1.04 -6.70
C VAL A 71 1.72 1.26 -8.16
N GLN A 72 0.48 1.01 -8.56
CA GLN A 72 -0.01 1.35 -9.90
C GLN A 72 -0.65 2.73 -9.90
N VAL A 73 -0.22 3.61 -10.80
CA VAL A 73 -0.83 4.94 -10.96
C VAL A 73 -2.26 4.80 -11.46
N SER A 74 -3.20 5.26 -10.64
CA SER A 74 -4.64 5.23 -10.90
C SER A 74 -5.07 6.37 -11.82
N SER A 75 -6.15 6.12 -12.57
CA SER A 75 -6.86 7.18 -13.30
C SER A 75 -7.64 8.15 -12.39
N ARG A 76 -7.82 7.77 -11.13
CA ARG A 76 -8.63 8.48 -10.13
C ARG A 76 -7.74 9.37 -9.27
N SER A 77 -8.25 10.55 -8.92
CA SER A 77 -7.55 11.46 -8.01
C SER A 77 -7.75 11.06 -6.55
N PHE A 78 -6.80 11.41 -5.69
CA PHE A 78 -6.90 11.16 -4.25
C PHE A 78 -8.17 11.78 -3.64
N ALA A 79 -8.52 12.98 -4.08
CA ALA A 79 -9.72 13.69 -3.63
C ALA A 79 -11.02 12.86 -3.83
N SER A 80 -11.08 12.05 -4.90
CA SER A 80 -12.23 11.21 -5.22
C SER A 80 -12.32 9.93 -4.38
N VAL A 81 -11.18 9.41 -3.89
CA VAL A 81 -11.12 8.11 -3.21
C VAL A 81 -10.93 8.19 -1.71
N ARG A 82 -10.38 9.28 -1.18
CA ARG A 82 -10.00 9.39 0.24
C ARG A 82 -11.14 9.11 1.23
N LYS A 83 -12.39 9.32 0.81
CA LYS A 83 -13.61 9.13 1.61
C LYS A 83 -14.15 7.70 1.57
N LEU A 84 -13.61 6.83 0.71
CA LEU A 84 -14.07 5.45 0.53
C LEU A 84 -13.58 4.51 1.63
N VAL A 85 -12.55 4.94 2.37
CA VAL A 85 -11.94 4.19 3.46
C VAL A 85 -11.96 5.04 4.72
N LYS A 86 -11.93 4.36 5.85
CA LYS A 86 -11.78 4.97 7.17
C LYS A 86 -10.36 4.78 7.66
N GLU A 87 -9.71 5.88 8.00
CA GLU A 87 -8.41 5.88 8.66
C GLU A 87 -8.54 5.48 10.14
N ALA A 88 -7.47 4.89 10.68
CA ALA A 88 -7.38 4.69 12.12
C ALA A 88 -7.30 6.03 12.85
N THR A 89 -7.89 6.10 14.04
CA THR A 89 -7.74 7.25 14.93
C THR A 89 -6.31 7.33 15.49
N PRO A 90 -5.89 8.48 16.07
CA PRO A 90 -4.57 8.59 16.68
C PRO A 90 -4.27 7.50 17.73
N ALA A 91 -5.23 7.18 18.59
CA ALA A 91 -5.07 6.09 19.58
C ALA A 91 -4.90 4.72 18.91
N GLN A 92 -5.61 4.46 17.80
CA GLN A 92 -5.43 3.23 17.03
C GLN A 92 -4.08 3.19 16.31
N GLN A 93 -3.57 4.33 15.84
CA GLN A 93 -2.23 4.43 15.27
C GLN A 93 -1.15 4.11 16.30
N GLU A 94 -1.27 4.63 17.53
CA GLU A 94 -0.35 4.29 18.63
C GLU A 94 -0.32 2.78 18.90
N ASP A 95 -1.49 2.13 18.91
CA ASP A 95 -1.58 0.68 19.04
C ASP A 95 -0.91 -0.06 17.86
N ILE A 96 -1.20 0.35 16.62
CA ILE A 96 -0.61 -0.24 15.40
C ILE A 96 0.93 -0.10 15.41
N HIS A 97 1.45 1.07 15.76
CA HIS A 97 2.89 1.33 15.84
C HIS A 97 3.60 0.52 16.92
N ALA A 98 2.91 0.25 18.03
CA ALA A 98 3.38 -0.64 19.07
C ALA A 98 3.21 -2.13 18.74
N GLY A 99 2.73 -2.46 17.53
CA GLY A 99 2.47 -3.82 17.08
C GLY A 99 1.27 -4.48 17.74
N ARG A 100 0.42 -3.71 18.43
CA ARG A 100 -0.83 -4.21 19.02
C ARG A 100 -1.93 -4.27 17.97
N SER A 101 -2.85 -5.20 18.17
CA SER A 101 -4.04 -5.36 17.35
C SER A 101 -5.27 -5.49 18.24
N SER A 102 -6.41 -5.03 17.73
CA SER A 102 -7.72 -5.13 18.39
C SER A 102 -8.78 -5.48 17.34
N GLU A 103 -9.98 -5.88 17.77
CA GLU A 103 -11.07 -6.14 16.84
C GLU A 103 -11.40 -4.92 15.97
N ALA A 104 -11.32 -3.71 16.54
CA ALA A 104 -11.54 -2.47 15.81
C ALA A 104 -10.46 -2.25 14.72
N ILE A 105 -9.19 -2.53 15.02
CA ILE A 105 -8.10 -2.46 14.02
C ILE A 105 -8.28 -3.55 12.96
N GLY A 106 -8.69 -4.76 13.35
CA GLY A 106 -9.04 -5.83 12.43
C GLY A 106 -10.10 -5.41 11.41
N ARG A 107 -11.19 -4.76 11.88
CA ARG A 107 -12.24 -4.23 11.00
C ARG A 107 -11.72 -3.16 10.03
N LEU A 108 -10.77 -2.32 10.45
CA LEU A 108 -10.14 -1.34 9.55
C LEU A 108 -9.29 -2.02 8.47
N ARG A 109 -8.55 -3.09 8.82
CA ARG A 109 -7.74 -3.91 7.90
C ARG A 109 -8.58 -4.71 6.92
N SER A 110 -9.84 -5.02 7.26
CA SER A 110 -10.78 -5.74 6.38
C SER A 110 -11.49 -4.84 5.36
N GLN A 111 -11.23 -3.53 5.36
CA GLN A 111 -11.77 -2.63 4.32
C GLN A 111 -11.23 -3.02 2.94
N PRO A 112 -12.01 -2.88 1.86
CA PRO A 112 -11.51 -3.16 0.52
C PRO A 112 -10.39 -2.19 0.14
N GLN A 113 -9.39 -2.69 -0.57
CA GLN A 113 -8.39 -1.83 -1.19
C GLN A 113 -9.07 -0.94 -2.24
N PRO A 114 -8.83 0.38 -2.24
CA PRO A 114 -9.31 1.24 -3.32
C PRO A 114 -8.78 0.77 -4.68
N ALA A 115 -9.69 0.59 -5.64
CA ALA A 115 -9.33 0.19 -7.00
C ALA A 115 -8.72 1.36 -7.80
N PRO A 116 -7.77 1.07 -8.72
CA PRO A 116 -7.15 2.07 -9.59
C PRO A 116 -8.11 2.70 -10.60
#